data_AF-A0AAD4BXY0-F1
#
_entry.id   AF-A0AAD4BXY0-F1
#
_cell.length_a   1.000
_cell.length_b   1.000
_cell.length_c   1.000
_cell.angle_alpha   90.00
_cell.angle_beta   90.00
_cell.angle_gamma   90.00
#
_symmetry.space_group_name_H-M   'P 1'
#
loop_
_entity.id
_entity.type
_entity.pdbx_description
1 polymer ?
#
loop_
_entity_poly.entity_id
_entity_poly.type
_entity_poly.pdbx_seq_one_letter_code
_entity_poly.pdbx_strand_id
1 'polypeptide(L)'
;MAYARPPHWQTNNSAPQPFGLPAHPGSSVRPQHPRNASLSKRPLSPPSREQTDNTYPKKPRSFRNDAQTNSFGIAGPAPSNPPIVLPVCAICLGRNRHTMPVIQCAAKRTWDDKYDTYCERINKAIRTRDGSTTLCSLWQRDCSCQDKHDHMHLCSGCGALTHGASRCPRAQKASPANTV
;
A
#
# COMPACT_ATOMS: atom_id res chain seq x y z
N MET A 1 21.11 -38.00 -27.42
CA MET A 1 20.41 -36.79 -26.92
C MET A 1 21.40 -36.04 -26.03
N ALA A 2 21.92 -34.92 -26.51
CA ALA A 2 22.97 -34.16 -25.84
C ALA A 2 22.34 -33.05 -24.98
N TYR A 3 22.64 -33.05 -23.69
CA TYR A 3 22.17 -32.04 -22.74
C TYR A 3 23.07 -30.81 -22.83
N ALA A 4 22.53 -29.69 -23.29
CA ALA A 4 23.21 -28.40 -23.29
C ALA A 4 23.34 -27.87 -21.85
N ARG A 5 24.57 -27.56 -21.43
CA ARG A 5 24.86 -26.88 -20.16
C ARG A 5 24.32 -25.44 -20.18
N PRO A 6 23.70 -24.95 -19.10
CA PRO A 6 23.33 -23.54 -18.98
C PRO A 6 24.55 -22.64 -18.70
N PRO A 7 24.50 -21.36 -19.09
CA PRO A 7 25.61 -20.43 -18.94
C PRO A 7 25.81 -20.00 -17.48
N HIS A 8 27.08 -19.99 -17.08
CA HIS A 8 27.59 -19.53 -15.81
C HIS A 8 27.52 -17.99 -15.75
N TRP A 9 26.63 -17.45 -14.91
CA TRP A 9 26.56 -16.03 -14.61
C TRP A 9 27.74 -15.65 -13.70
N GLN A 10 28.62 -14.78 -14.19
CA GLN A 10 29.72 -14.20 -13.42
C GLN A 10 29.14 -13.15 -12.44
N THR A 11 29.29 -13.40 -11.14
CA THR A 11 29.07 -12.39 -10.10
C THR A 11 30.23 -11.41 -10.07
N ASN A 12 30.05 -10.24 -10.67
CA ASN A 12 30.93 -9.10 -10.40
C ASN A 12 30.56 -8.52 -9.02
N ASN A 13 31.17 -9.08 -7.98
CA ASN A 13 31.26 -8.47 -6.66
C ASN A 13 32.26 -7.31 -6.72
N SER A 14 31.76 -6.11 -6.99
CA SER A 14 32.50 -4.87 -6.72
C SER A 14 31.85 -4.18 -5.53
N ALA A 15 32.37 -4.47 -4.34
CA ALA A 15 32.08 -3.71 -3.14
C ALA A 15 32.68 -2.30 -3.27
N PRO A 16 31.93 -1.22 -3.03
CA PRO A 16 32.54 0.09 -2.87
C PRO A 16 33.28 0.15 -1.53
N GLN A 17 34.57 0.50 -1.61
CA GLN A 17 35.45 0.82 -0.49
C GLN A 17 34.89 1.99 0.34
N PRO A 18 35.04 1.98 1.67
CA PRO A 18 34.68 3.10 2.52
C PRO A 18 35.71 4.22 2.38
N PHE A 19 35.32 5.34 1.79
CA PHE A 19 36.13 6.56 1.82
C PHE A 19 36.12 7.14 3.24
N GLY A 20 37.34 7.41 3.72
CA GLY A 20 37.64 7.77 5.08
C GLY A 20 36.97 9.07 5.57
N LEU A 21 36.64 9.05 6.85
CA LEU A 21 36.30 10.21 7.64
C LEU A 21 37.57 11.06 7.87
N PRO A 22 37.53 12.38 7.63
CA PRO A 22 38.53 13.28 8.19
C PRO A 22 38.28 13.45 9.70
N ALA A 23 39.32 13.20 10.49
CA ALA A 23 39.39 13.55 11.89
C ALA A 23 39.47 15.08 12.03
N HIS A 24 38.46 15.69 12.66
CA HIS A 24 38.54 17.06 13.15
C HIS A 24 38.81 17.05 14.66
N PRO A 25 39.93 17.61 15.13
CA PRO A 25 40.08 18.02 16.51
C PRO A 25 39.60 19.48 16.62
N GLY A 26 38.64 19.76 17.49
CA GLY A 26 38.24 21.16 17.67
C GLY A 26 37.00 21.39 18.54
N SER A 27 37.26 21.61 19.81
CA SER A 27 36.60 22.63 20.63
C SER A 27 35.15 22.40 21.07
N SER A 28 35.08 21.85 22.29
CA SER A 28 34.10 22.17 23.32
C SER A 28 33.85 23.68 23.43
N VAL A 29 32.65 24.13 23.03
CA VAL A 29 31.98 25.27 23.66
C VAL A 29 30.51 24.91 23.83
N ARG A 30 30.09 24.89 25.08
CA ARG A 30 28.75 24.55 25.55
C ARG A 30 27.98 25.85 25.77
N PRO A 31 26.99 26.23 24.94
CA PRO A 31 26.13 27.36 25.26
C PRO A 31 25.14 26.92 26.34
N GLN A 32 25.33 27.40 27.55
CA GLN A 32 24.29 27.40 28.56
C GLN A 32 23.19 28.35 28.11
N HIS A 33 22.07 27.80 27.61
CA HIS A 33 20.87 28.59 27.44
C HIS A 33 20.21 28.83 28.82
N PRO A 34 19.89 30.08 29.18
CA PRO A 34 19.21 30.40 30.42
C PRO A 34 17.79 29.82 30.42
N ARG A 35 17.43 29.19 31.54
CA ARG A 35 16.06 28.84 31.91
C ARG A 35 15.22 30.11 31.96
N ASN A 36 14.36 30.33 30.97
CA ASN A 36 13.23 31.24 31.12
C ASN A 36 12.01 30.44 31.56
N ALA A 37 11.70 30.52 32.85
CA ALA A 37 10.41 30.17 33.40
C ALA A 37 9.40 31.25 32.98
N SER A 38 8.63 31.00 31.91
CA SER A 38 7.51 31.86 31.55
C SER A 38 6.21 31.22 32.05
N LEU A 39 5.83 31.60 33.26
CA LEU A 39 4.48 31.42 33.80
C LEU A 39 3.55 32.42 33.10
N SER A 40 3.04 32.09 31.92
CA SER A 40 1.87 32.78 31.37
C SER A 40 0.61 32.02 31.75
N LYS A 41 0.06 32.40 32.90
CA LYS A 41 -1.34 32.21 33.25
C LYS A 41 -2.18 32.99 32.23
N ARG A 42 -3.00 32.30 31.43
CA ARG A 42 -4.15 32.93 30.75
C ARG A 42 -5.45 32.34 31.29
N PRO A 43 -6.41 33.19 31.71
CA PRO A 43 -7.71 32.74 32.19
C PRO A 43 -8.57 32.12 31.10
N LEU A 44 -9.51 31.29 31.56
CA LEU A 44 -10.63 30.70 30.85
C LEU A 44 -11.47 31.75 30.09
N SER A 45 -11.83 31.41 28.85
CA SER A 45 -13.19 31.63 28.30
C SER A 45 -13.38 30.76 27.05
N PRO A 46 -14.43 29.92 26.98
CA PRO A 46 -14.83 29.26 25.75
C PRO A 46 -15.63 30.24 24.88
N PRO A 47 -15.36 30.38 23.57
CA PRO A 47 -16.31 30.98 22.67
C PRO A 47 -17.48 30.01 22.48
N SER A 48 -18.66 30.44 22.94
CA SER A 48 -19.96 29.88 22.54
C SER A 48 -20.01 29.87 21.01
N ARG A 49 -19.95 28.68 20.41
CA ARG A 49 -20.11 28.54 18.96
C ARG A 49 -21.54 28.13 18.70
N GLU A 50 -22.29 29.11 18.21
CA GLU A 50 -23.61 28.96 17.63
C GLU A 50 -23.69 27.71 16.75
N GLN A 51 -24.63 26.87 17.14
CA GLN A 51 -25.01 25.63 16.48
C GLN A 51 -25.79 26.02 15.22
N THR A 52 -25.09 26.17 14.10
CA THR A 52 -25.74 26.24 12.79
C THR A 52 -26.13 24.83 12.40
N ASP A 53 -27.43 24.61 12.46
CA ASP A 53 -28.17 23.43 12.08
C ASP A 53 -28.01 23.17 10.56
N ASN A 54 -26.88 22.60 10.15
CA ASN A 54 -26.69 22.09 8.79
C ASN A 54 -27.26 20.67 8.72
N THR A 55 -28.60 20.62 8.64
CA THR A 55 -29.37 19.48 8.15
C THR A 55 -29.04 19.26 6.67
N TYR A 56 -27.92 18.59 6.41
CA TYR A 56 -27.68 17.91 5.15
C TYR A 56 -27.59 16.41 5.42
N PRO A 57 -28.52 15.57 4.91
CA PRO A 57 -28.38 14.14 5.05
C PRO A 57 -27.13 13.69 4.28
N LYS A 58 -26.05 13.43 5.02
CA LYS A 58 -24.91 12.66 4.52
C LYS A 58 -25.42 11.26 4.20
N LYS A 59 -25.88 11.08 2.95
CA LYS A 59 -26.14 9.78 2.36
C LYS A 59 -24.90 8.91 2.62
N PRO A 60 -25.03 7.79 3.34
CA PRO A 60 -23.94 6.84 3.44
C PRO A 60 -23.59 6.43 2.01
N ARG A 61 -22.37 6.76 1.58
CA ARG A 61 -21.84 6.35 0.29
C ARG A 61 -21.63 4.83 0.40
N SER A 62 -22.68 4.08 0.07
CA SER A 62 -22.62 2.64 -0.07
C SER A 62 -21.46 2.34 -1.00
N PHE A 63 -20.46 1.63 -0.48
CA PHE A 63 -19.43 1.02 -1.31
C PHE A 63 -20.12 -0.07 -2.13
N ARG A 64 -20.75 0.31 -3.24
CA ARG A 64 -21.04 -0.63 -4.31
C ARG A 64 -19.67 -1.11 -4.81
N ASN A 65 -19.33 -2.34 -4.49
CA ASN A 65 -18.46 -3.11 -5.35
C ASN A 65 -19.25 -3.26 -6.66
N ASP A 66 -19.05 -2.35 -7.61
CA ASP A 66 -19.47 -2.54 -8.99
C ASP A 66 -18.62 -3.67 -9.58
N ALA A 67 -18.90 -4.90 -9.12
CA ALA A 67 -18.65 -6.07 -9.90
C ALA A 67 -19.44 -5.88 -11.20
N GLN A 68 -18.72 -5.83 -12.30
CA GLN A 68 -19.24 -5.69 -13.66
C GLN A 68 -20.46 -6.59 -13.87
N THR A 69 -21.66 -6.00 -13.83
CA THR A 69 -22.86 -6.57 -14.43
C THR A 69 -23.10 -5.83 -15.74
N ASN A 70 -22.27 -6.13 -16.74
CA ASN A 70 -22.69 -5.96 -18.13
C ASN A 70 -23.41 -7.25 -18.51
N SER A 71 -24.73 -7.22 -18.63
CA SER A 71 -25.50 -8.10 -19.53
C SER A 71 -26.94 -7.61 -19.61
N PHE A 72 -27.26 -7.02 -20.76
CA PHE A 72 -28.60 -6.78 -21.24
C PHE A 72 -29.37 -8.11 -21.34
N GLY A 73 -30.67 -8.06 -21.06
CA GLY A 73 -31.53 -9.23 -20.98
C GLY A 73 -31.59 -10.03 -22.28
N ILE A 74 -31.22 -11.31 -22.19
CA ILE A 74 -31.79 -12.40 -22.97
C ILE A 74 -31.98 -13.57 -21.99
N ALA A 75 -33.21 -14.06 -21.90
CA ALA A 75 -33.59 -15.21 -21.07
C ALA A 75 -32.95 -16.49 -21.65
N GLY A 76 -31.70 -16.76 -21.28
CA GLY A 76 -31.00 -18.01 -21.55
C GLY A 76 -30.82 -18.84 -20.26
N PRO A 77 -30.60 -20.16 -20.37
CA PRO A 77 -30.34 -21.03 -19.23
C PRO A 77 -29.16 -20.51 -18.41
N ALA A 78 -29.32 -20.48 -17.10
CA ALA A 78 -28.40 -19.83 -16.16
C ALA A 78 -26.95 -20.30 -16.40
N PRO A 79 -26.01 -19.39 -16.72
CA PRO A 79 -24.61 -19.77 -16.85
C PRO A 79 -24.11 -20.27 -15.50
N SER A 80 -23.45 -21.42 -15.53
CA SER A 80 -22.62 -21.95 -14.43
C SER A 80 -21.85 -20.80 -13.78
N ASN A 81 -21.99 -20.63 -12.46
CA ASN A 81 -21.41 -19.53 -11.70
C ASN A 81 -19.97 -19.22 -12.17
N PRO A 82 -19.69 -18.00 -12.68
CA PRO A 82 -18.35 -17.66 -13.12
C PRO A 82 -17.38 -17.81 -11.94
N PRO A 83 -16.13 -18.28 -12.18
CA PRO A 83 -15.15 -18.44 -11.12
C PRO A 83 -14.93 -17.09 -10.42
N ILE A 84 -15.19 -17.07 -9.11
CA ILE A 84 -15.01 -15.88 -8.28
C ILE A 84 -13.51 -15.63 -8.14
N VAL A 85 -12.97 -14.72 -8.94
CA VAL A 85 -11.58 -14.27 -8.81
C VAL A 85 -11.48 -13.32 -7.64
N LEU A 86 -10.76 -13.73 -6.59
CA LEU A 86 -10.53 -12.88 -5.43
C LEU A 86 -9.50 -11.78 -5.77
N PRO A 87 -9.75 -10.53 -5.33
CA PRO A 87 -8.80 -9.44 -5.55
C PRO A 87 -7.49 -9.70 -4.81
N VAL A 88 -6.39 -9.21 -5.37
CA VAL A 88 -5.08 -9.24 -4.70
C VAL A 88 -5.09 -8.27 -3.52
N CYS A 89 -4.66 -8.74 -2.35
CA CYS A 89 -4.45 -7.90 -1.20
C CYS A 89 -3.22 -7.01 -1.40
N ALA A 90 -3.38 -5.69 -1.30
CA ALA A 90 -2.28 -4.75 -1.47
C ALA A 90 -1.19 -4.82 -0.37
N ILE A 91 -1.39 -5.58 0.71
CA ILE A 91 -0.40 -5.72 1.78
C ILE A 91 0.41 -7.00 1.59
N CYS A 92 -0.23 -8.17 1.65
CA CYS A 92 0.48 -9.46 1.54
C CYS A 92 0.62 -10.00 0.11
N LEU A 93 -0.02 -9.35 -0.87
CA LEU A 93 -0.08 -9.78 -2.27
C LEU A 93 -0.76 -11.14 -2.50
N GLY A 94 -1.45 -11.67 -1.48
CA GLY A 94 -2.23 -12.90 -1.58
C GLY A 94 -3.62 -12.66 -2.17
N ARG A 95 -4.22 -13.72 -2.73
CA ARG A 95 -5.60 -13.81 -3.19
C ARG A 95 -6.51 -14.55 -2.21
N ASN A 96 -6.09 -14.69 -0.96
CA ASN A 96 -6.87 -15.39 0.06
C ASN A 96 -8.00 -14.49 0.60
N ARG A 97 -9.10 -15.13 1.01
CA ARG A 97 -10.12 -14.45 1.83
C ARG A 97 -9.49 -14.11 3.16
N HIS A 98 -9.01 -12.89 3.31
CA HIS A 98 -8.74 -12.35 4.64
C HIS A 98 -10.07 -12.41 5.41
N THR A 99 -10.08 -12.99 6.61
CA THR A 99 -11.27 -13.08 7.48
C THR A 99 -11.83 -11.70 7.86
N MET A 100 -11.06 -10.65 7.57
CA MET A 100 -11.45 -9.25 7.64
C MET A 100 -11.50 -8.67 6.23
N PRO A 101 -12.39 -7.71 5.95
CA PRO A 101 -12.39 -7.04 4.65
C PRO A 101 -10.96 -6.56 4.33
N VAL A 102 -10.52 -6.69 3.06
CA VAL A 102 -9.14 -6.42 2.56
C VAL A 102 -8.51 -5.13 3.12
N ILE A 103 -9.35 -4.23 3.59
CA ILE A 103 -9.04 -3.03 4.38
C ILE A 103 -8.30 -3.23 5.73
N GLN A 104 -8.09 -4.44 6.25
CA GLN A 104 -7.40 -4.65 7.54
C GLN A 104 -6.32 -5.74 7.54
N CYS A 105 -5.66 -5.97 6.40
CA CYS A 105 -4.55 -6.91 6.38
C CYS A 105 -3.36 -6.40 7.24
N ALA A 106 -3.03 -7.15 8.29
CA ALA A 106 -1.92 -6.88 9.20
C ALA A 106 -0.67 -7.75 8.91
N ALA A 107 -0.58 -8.33 7.71
CA ALA A 107 0.52 -9.21 7.33
C ALA A 107 1.84 -8.43 7.26
N LYS A 108 2.88 -9.01 7.87
CA LYS A 108 4.26 -8.47 7.82
C LYS A 108 5.08 -9.05 6.67
N ARG A 109 4.61 -10.16 6.10
CA ARG A 109 5.25 -10.91 5.02
C ARG A 109 4.28 -11.19 3.89
N THR A 110 4.81 -11.49 2.70
CA THR A 110 4.04 -11.86 1.51
C THR A 110 3.33 -13.19 1.68
N TRP A 111 2.38 -13.49 0.81
CA TRP A 111 1.56 -14.70 0.85
C TRP A 111 2.36 -16.02 0.79
N ASP A 112 3.56 -15.97 0.20
CA ASP A 112 4.50 -17.10 0.09
C ASP A 112 5.55 -17.12 1.22
N ASP A 113 5.44 -16.19 2.16
CA ASP A 113 6.35 -16.01 3.29
C ASP A 113 7.82 -15.77 2.88
N LYS A 114 8.11 -15.35 1.64
CA LYS A 114 9.48 -15.15 1.17
C LYS A 114 10.02 -13.74 1.40
N TYR A 115 9.14 -12.75 1.39
CA TYR A 115 9.51 -11.34 1.45
C TYR A 115 8.74 -10.62 2.55
N ASP A 116 9.40 -9.64 3.16
CA ASP A 116 8.72 -8.65 3.96
C ASP A 116 7.78 -7.79 3.08
N THR A 117 6.65 -7.37 3.64
CA THR A 117 5.75 -6.45 2.97
C THR A 117 6.41 -5.09 2.80
N TYR A 118 6.38 -4.56 1.58
CA TYR A 118 6.93 -3.23 1.27
C TYR A 118 6.05 -2.11 1.85
N CYS A 119 4.76 -2.38 2.01
CA CYS A 119 3.79 -1.45 2.57
C CYS A 119 3.03 -2.05 3.75
N GLU A 120 2.49 -1.17 4.58
CA GLU A 120 1.60 -1.49 5.67
C GLU A 120 0.32 -0.65 5.59
N ARG A 121 -0.67 -1.04 6.40
CA ARG A 121 -1.97 -0.38 6.43
C ARG A 121 -2.14 0.37 7.74
N ILE A 122 -2.22 1.69 7.66
CA ILE A 122 -2.42 2.57 8.82
C ILE A 122 -3.69 3.39 8.58
N ASN A 123 -4.65 3.33 9.50
CA ASN A 123 -5.89 4.12 9.44
C ASN A 123 -6.64 4.00 8.09
N LYS A 124 -6.72 2.78 7.55
CA LYS A 124 -7.32 2.44 6.24
C LYS A 124 -6.56 2.95 5.00
N ALA A 125 -5.46 3.67 5.17
CA ALA A 125 -4.55 4.07 4.10
C ALA A 125 -3.43 3.03 3.93
N ILE A 126 -2.91 2.91 2.71
CA ILE A 126 -1.73 2.08 2.39
C ILE A 126 -0.54 3.02 2.45
N ARG A 127 0.48 2.70 3.25
CA ARG A 127 1.69 3.50 3.38
C ARG A 127 2.92 2.62 3.19
N THR A 128 3.97 3.19 2.65
CA THR A 128 5.29 2.55 2.66
C THR A 128 5.76 2.34 4.10
N ARG A 129 6.52 1.28 4.36
CA ARG A 129 6.94 0.93 5.73
C ARG A 129 7.86 1.98 6.39
N ASP A 130 8.57 2.76 5.58
CA ASP A 130 9.34 3.94 6.03
C ASP A 130 8.43 5.13 6.41
N GLY A 131 7.12 5.03 6.17
CA GLY A 131 6.13 6.07 6.42
C GLY A 131 6.19 7.25 5.44
N SER A 132 7.09 7.25 4.46
CA SER A 132 7.34 8.41 3.60
C SER A 132 6.16 8.74 2.69
N THR A 133 5.50 7.72 2.15
CA THR A 133 4.53 7.90 1.07
C THR A 133 3.23 7.16 1.36
N THR A 134 2.12 7.85 1.15
CA THR A 134 0.79 7.21 1.11
C THR A 134 0.49 6.79 -0.32
N LEU A 135 0.06 5.55 -0.52
CA LEU A 135 -0.20 4.99 -1.84
C LEU A 135 -1.66 5.16 -2.26
N CYS A 136 -1.86 5.32 -3.56
CA CYS A 136 -3.18 5.35 -4.14
C CYS A 136 -3.81 3.96 -4.13
N SER A 137 -4.95 3.83 -3.44
CA SER A 137 -5.69 2.56 -3.36
C SER A 137 -6.39 2.16 -4.66
N LEU A 138 -6.74 3.13 -5.52
CA LEU A 138 -7.23 2.87 -6.87
C LEU A 138 -6.13 2.23 -7.71
N TRP A 139 -4.94 2.80 -7.70
CA TRP A 139 -3.77 2.29 -8.42
C TRP A 139 -3.38 0.86 -8.03
N GLN A 140 -3.58 0.46 -6.77
CA GLN A 140 -3.27 -0.91 -6.34
C GLN A 140 -4.23 -1.98 -6.90
N ARG A 141 -5.40 -1.57 -7.42
CA ARG A 141 -6.39 -2.46 -8.01
C ARG A 141 -6.12 -2.63 -9.51
N ASP A 142 -6.83 -3.55 -10.14
CA ASP A 142 -6.77 -3.75 -11.60
C ASP A 142 -7.31 -2.56 -12.41
N CYS A 143 -7.96 -1.59 -11.75
CA CYS A 143 -8.40 -0.36 -12.38
C CYS A 143 -7.27 0.66 -12.41
N SER A 144 -6.98 1.25 -13.57
CA SER A 144 -6.10 2.40 -13.64
C SER A 144 -6.70 3.56 -12.82
N CYS A 145 -5.85 4.22 -12.04
CA CYS A 145 -6.22 5.48 -11.40
C CYS A 145 -6.19 6.58 -12.46
N GLN A 146 -7.26 7.37 -12.57
CA GLN A 146 -7.36 8.49 -13.52
C GLN A 146 -6.90 9.83 -12.92
N ASP A 147 -6.70 9.87 -11.61
CA ASP A 147 -6.31 11.08 -10.91
C ASP A 147 -4.81 11.37 -11.11
N LYS A 148 -4.48 12.66 -11.15
CA LYS A 148 -3.10 13.16 -11.34
C LYS A 148 -2.33 13.17 -10.03
N HIS A 149 -1.93 11.99 -9.55
CA HIS A 149 -1.08 11.86 -8.35
C HIS A 149 -0.03 10.76 -8.50
N ASP A 150 0.76 10.85 -9.57
CA ASP A 150 1.77 9.85 -9.97
C ASP A 150 2.78 9.52 -8.85
N HIS A 151 3.07 10.48 -7.95
CA HIS A 151 3.94 10.25 -6.79
C HIS A 151 3.37 9.22 -5.78
N MET A 152 2.06 8.94 -5.82
CA MET A 152 1.41 7.92 -5.01
C MET A 152 1.21 6.58 -5.77
N HIS A 153 1.63 6.50 -7.04
CA HIS A 153 1.46 5.33 -7.91
C HIS A 153 2.62 4.33 -7.80
N LEU A 154 3.05 4.03 -6.58
CA LEU A 154 4.03 2.97 -6.32
C LEU A 154 3.32 1.64 -6.09
N CYS A 155 3.86 0.56 -6.62
CA CYS A 155 3.41 -0.79 -6.34
C CYS A 155 3.65 -1.13 -4.86
N SER A 156 2.59 -1.49 -4.14
CA SER A 156 2.69 -1.87 -2.72
C SER A 156 3.48 -3.16 -2.45
N GLY A 157 3.78 -3.96 -3.48
CA GLY A 157 4.53 -5.22 -3.35
C GLY A 157 6.03 -5.12 -3.66
N CYS A 158 6.44 -4.18 -4.51
CA CYS A 158 7.83 -4.07 -4.97
C CYS A 158 8.34 -2.63 -5.14
N GLY A 159 7.50 -1.61 -4.92
CA GLY A 159 7.87 -0.21 -5.06
C GLY A 159 7.95 0.31 -6.50
N ALA A 160 7.69 -0.50 -7.52
CA ALA A 160 7.75 -0.05 -8.91
C ALA A 160 6.61 0.91 -9.28
N LEU A 161 6.89 1.89 -10.15
CA LEU A 161 5.90 2.88 -10.63
C LEU A 161 5.04 2.40 -11.81
N THR A 162 5.40 1.26 -12.41
CA THR A 162 4.80 0.81 -13.68
C THR A 162 3.50 0.01 -13.51
N HIS A 163 3.18 -0.39 -12.29
CA HIS A 163 2.02 -1.23 -12.00
C HIS A 163 1.55 -1.09 -10.55
N GLY A 164 0.32 -1.54 -10.28
CA GLY A 164 -0.22 -1.73 -8.94
C GLY A 164 -0.04 -3.16 -8.42
N ALA A 165 -0.43 -3.38 -7.15
CA ALA A 165 -0.34 -4.68 -6.48
C ALA A 165 -0.99 -5.83 -7.29
N SER A 166 -2.12 -5.58 -7.96
CA SER A 166 -2.85 -6.60 -8.71
C SER A 166 -2.06 -7.20 -9.88
N ARG A 167 -1.14 -6.44 -10.47
CA ARG A 167 -0.25 -6.84 -11.57
C ARG A 167 1.19 -7.08 -11.12
N CYS A 168 1.44 -7.11 -9.80
CA CYS A 168 2.78 -7.32 -9.28
C CYS A 168 3.26 -8.74 -9.58
N PRO A 169 4.51 -8.94 -10.06
CA PRO A 169 5.07 -10.28 -10.27
C PRO A 169 5.15 -11.14 -9.00
N ARG A 170 5.16 -10.49 -7.82
CA ARG A 170 5.15 -11.15 -6.51
C ARG A 170 3.75 -11.53 -6.03
N ALA A 171 2.70 -11.07 -6.71
CA ALA A 171 1.33 -11.39 -6.33
C ALA A 171 0.98 -12.86 -6.63
N GLN A 172 0.16 -13.43 -5.74
CA GLN A 172 -0.35 -14.78 -5.92
C GLN A 172 -1.13 -14.84 -7.22
N LYS A 173 -0.78 -15.76 -8.12
CA LYS A 173 -1.51 -15.98 -9.37
C LYS A 173 -2.91 -16.53 -9.08
N ALA A 174 -3.89 -16.16 -9.91
CA ALA A 174 -5.20 -16.74 -9.83
C ALA A 174 -5.04 -18.21 -10.21
N SER A 175 -5.54 -19.12 -9.37
CA SER A 175 -5.66 -20.51 -9.79
C SER A 175 -6.54 -20.54 -11.03
N PRO A 176 -6.09 -21.14 -12.15
CA PRO A 176 -7.02 -21.42 -13.24
C PRO A 176 -8.14 -22.25 -12.64
N ALA A 177 -9.39 -21.87 -12.89
CA ALA A 177 -10.52 -22.68 -12.46
C ALA A 177 -10.29 -24.08 -13.03
N ASN A 178 -10.12 -25.07 -12.16
CA ASN A 178 -9.98 -26.45 -12.59
C ASN A 178 -11.19 -26.75 -13.49
N THR A 179 -10.91 -26.94 -14.77
CA THR A 179 -11.87 -27.52 -15.71
C THR A 179 -11.90 -28.98 -15.32
N VAL A 180 -12.82 -29.34 -14.43
CA VAL A 180 -13.07 -30.73 -14.03
C VAL A 180 -13.79 -31.43 -15.17
#